data_AF-A0A6P8ZLG8-F1
#
_entry.id   AF-A0A6P8ZLG8-F1
#
_cell.length_a   1.000
_cell.length_b   1.000
_cell.length_c   1.000
_cell.angle_alpha   90.00
_cell.angle_beta   90.00
_cell.angle_gamma   90.00
#
_symmetry.space_group_name_H-M   'P 1'
#
loop_
_entity.id
_entity.type
_entity.pdbx_description
1 polymer ?
#
loop_
_entity_poly.entity_id
_entity_poly.type
_entity_poly.pdbx_seq_one_letter_code
_entity_poly.pdbx_strand_id
1 'polypeptide(L)'
;MLHLRVLLAALACLALIAAVRGDCGDYKEGQTWKTGHPDTCAQYTCKDGVVKGKTCPMYKVKDTCKLKDTPAGAVFPDCCPQFDCPED
;
A
#
# COMPACT_ATOMS: atom_id res chain seq x y z
N MET A 1 -23.71 -28.01 33.73
CA MET A 1 -24.22 -27.07 32.71
C MET A 1 -23.55 -25.68 32.75
N LEU A 2 -23.26 -25.11 33.93
CA LEU A 2 -22.59 -23.81 34.07
C LEU A 2 -21.18 -23.76 33.46
N HIS A 3 -20.33 -24.77 33.72
CA HIS A 3 -18.97 -24.84 33.17
C HIS A 3 -18.91 -24.90 31.64
N LEU A 4 -19.87 -25.58 31.00
CA LEU A 4 -19.96 -25.68 29.54
C LEU A 4 -20.26 -24.30 28.91
N ARG A 5 -21.13 -23.51 29.54
CA ARG A 5 -21.46 -22.15 29.07
C ARG A 5 -20.28 -21.19 29.21
N VAL A 6 -19.52 -21.29 30.30
CA VAL A 6 -18.32 -20.47 30.53
C VAL A 6 -17.22 -20.82 29.52
N LEU A 7 -17.01 -22.11 29.24
CA LEU A 7 -16.06 -22.57 28.21
C LEU A 7 -16.43 -22.06 26.81
N LEU A 8 -17.71 -22.13 26.44
CA LEU A 8 -18.20 -21.60 25.16
C LEU A 8 -17.98 -20.09 25.04
N ALA A 9 -18.24 -19.32 26.11
CA ALA A 9 -18.03 -17.88 26.13
C ALA A 9 -16.55 -17.51 26.02
N ALA A 10 -15.65 -18.25 26.70
CA ALA A 10 -14.22 -18.04 26.63
C ALA A 10 -13.66 -18.36 25.23
N LEU A 11 -14.10 -19.46 24.61
CA LEU A 11 -13.72 -19.80 23.23
C LEU A 11 -14.23 -18.76 22.23
N ALA A 12 -15.45 -18.25 22.41
CA ALA A 12 -15.99 -17.17 21.58
C ALA A 12 -15.18 -15.88 21.72
N CYS A 13 -14.78 -15.51 22.95
CA CYS A 13 -13.91 -14.35 23.18
C CYS A 13 -12.53 -14.53 22.53
N LEU A 14 -11.92 -15.71 22.65
CA LEU A 14 -10.63 -16.01 22.01
C LEU A 14 -10.72 -15.97 20.48
N ALA A 15 -11.81 -16.46 19.90
CA ALA A 15 -12.06 -16.37 18.46
C ALA A 15 -12.25 -14.92 17.98
N LEU A 16 -12.96 -14.09 18.75
CA LEU A 16 -13.12 -12.67 18.46
C LEU A 16 -11.79 -11.92 18.50
N ILE A 17 -10.94 -12.18 19.49
CA ILE A 17 -9.60 -11.55 19.59
C ILE A 17 -8.71 -11.96 18.41
N ALA A 18 -8.79 -13.22 17.98
CA ALA A 18 -8.03 -13.70 16.82
C ALA A 18 -8.46 -13.04 15.49
N ALA A 19 -9.69 -12.50 15.41
CA ALA A 19 -10.20 -11.79 14.25
C ALA A 19 -9.76 -10.32 14.19
N VAL A 20 -9.19 -9.75 15.26
CA VAL A 20 -8.69 -8.35 15.30
C VAL A 20 -7.19 -8.26 14.92
N ARG A 21 -6.68 -9.21 14.12
CA ARG A 21 -5.42 -8.93 13.40
C ARG A 21 -5.72 -7.75 12.49
N GLY A 22 -4.91 -6.69 12.59
CA GLY A 22 -5.13 -5.45 11.82
C GLY A 22 -5.54 -5.80 10.40
N ASP A 23 -6.61 -5.19 9.92
CA ASP A 23 -6.99 -5.33 8.52
C ASP A 23 -6.54 -4.06 7.81
N CYS A 24 -6.23 -4.20 6.52
CA CYS A 24 -5.97 -3.04 5.68
C CYS A 24 -7.29 -2.48 5.14
N GLY A 25 -8.37 -2.49 5.95
CA GLY A 25 -9.72 -2.24 5.49
C GLY A 25 -10.14 -3.22 4.38
N ASP A 26 -10.42 -2.69 3.19
CA ASP A 26 -10.91 -3.46 2.03
C ASP A 26 -9.84 -4.37 1.38
N TYR A 27 -8.57 -4.24 1.77
CA TYR A 27 -7.46 -4.97 1.16
C TYR A 27 -7.08 -6.21 1.97
N LYS A 28 -6.94 -7.34 1.27
CA LYS A 28 -6.53 -8.62 1.87
C LYS A 28 -5.04 -8.63 2.21
N GLU A 29 -4.66 -9.41 3.21
CA GLU A 29 -3.25 -9.69 3.52
C GLU A 29 -2.48 -10.18 2.28
N GLY A 30 -1.32 -9.59 2.01
CA GLY A 30 -0.50 -9.84 0.82
C GLY A 30 -0.99 -9.16 -0.47
N GLN A 31 -2.19 -8.58 -0.48
CA GLN A 31 -2.70 -7.87 -1.65
C GLN A 31 -1.83 -6.66 -1.97
N THR A 32 -1.48 -6.52 -3.24
CA THR A 32 -0.74 -5.38 -3.77
C THR A 32 -1.60 -4.62 -4.77
N TRP A 33 -1.55 -3.29 -4.72
CA TRP A 33 -2.23 -2.41 -5.67
C TRP A 33 -1.35 -1.21 -6.02
N LYS A 34 -1.65 -0.59 -7.15
CA LYS A 34 -0.89 0.52 -7.72
C LYS A 34 -1.83 1.67 -7.98
N THR A 35 -1.35 2.87 -7.73
CA THR A 35 -2.09 4.11 -7.93
C THR A 35 -1.29 5.06 -8.83
N GLY A 36 -2.00 6.01 -9.42
CA GLY A 36 -1.46 7.05 -10.30
C GLY A 36 -2.34 8.28 -10.23
N HIS A 37 -2.05 9.32 -11.03
CA HIS A 37 -2.77 10.59 -10.97
C HIS A 37 -4.29 10.42 -11.23
N PRO A 38 -5.19 11.09 -10.48
CA PRO A 38 -4.96 12.15 -9.48
C PRO A 38 -4.52 11.68 -8.09
N ASP A 39 -4.49 10.37 -7.85
CA ASP A 39 -3.99 9.82 -6.60
C ASP A 39 -2.45 9.88 -6.54
N THR A 40 -1.91 9.58 -5.36
CA THR A 40 -0.45 9.49 -5.19
C THR A 40 0.11 8.37 -6.06
N CYS A 41 1.15 8.63 -6.86
CA CYS A 41 1.84 7.61 -7.63
C CYS A 41 2.65 6.66 -6.71
N ALA A 42 2.09 5.49 -6.40
CA ALA A 42 2.66 4.56 -5.45
C ALA A 42 2.22 3.11 -5.70
N GLN A 43 2.99 2.18 -5.15
CA GLN A 43 2.56 0.80 -4.95
C GLN A 43 2.37 0.55 -3.47
N TYR A 44 1.24 -0.05 -3.12
CA TYR A 44 0.90 -0.43 -1.76
C TYR A 44 0.77 -1.93 -1.63
N THR A 45 1.09 -2.44 -0.45
CA THR A 45 0.87 -3.84 -0.09
C THR A 45 0.29 -3.90 1.32
N CYS A 46 -0.78 -4.66 1.51
CA CYS A 46 -1.24 -5.00 2.85
C CYS A 46 -0.32 -6.07 3.42
N LYS A 47 0.35 -5.77 4.53
CA LYS A 47 1.27 -6.70 5.18
C LYS A 47 1.18 -6.57 6.68
N ASP A 48 0.99 -7.69 7.38
CA ASP A 48 0.86 -7.76 8.84
C ASP A 48 -0.24 -6.82 9.37
N GLY A 49 -1.32 -6.69 8.59
CA GLY A 49 -2.43 -5.80 8.94
C GLY A 49 -2.15 -4.29 8.83
N VAL A 50 -1.08 -3.92 8.13
CA VAL A 50 -0.75 -2.52 7.84
C VAL A 50 -0.48 -2.31 6.36
N VAL A 51 -0.88 -1.16 5.83
CA VAL A 51 -0.56 -0.76 4.46
C VAL A 51 0.89 -0.28 4.40
N LYS A 52 1.73 -0.98 3.63
CA LYS A 52 3.10 -0.56 3.29
C LYS A 52 3.10 0.07 1.92
N GLY A 53 3.68 1.26 1.79
CA GLY A 53 3.76 2.00 0.52
C GLY A 53 5.19 2.11 -0.01
N LYS A 54 5.33 2.05 -1.33
CA LYS A 54 6.52 2.44 -2.09
C LYS A 54 6.13 3.58 -3.03
N THR A 55 6.75 4.73 -2.85
CA THR A 55 6.57 5.90 -3.70
C THR A 55 7.68 6.02 -4.72
N CYS A 56 7.55 6.99 -5.63
CA CYS A 56 8.60 7.35 -6.57
C CYS A 56 9.89 7.77 -5.85
N PRO A 57 11.06 7.56 -6.49
CA PRO A 57 12.33 8.05 -5.97
C PRO A 57 12.32 9.57 -5.78
N MET A 58 13.07 10.05 -4.78
CA MET A 58 13.41 11.46 -4.69
C MET A 58 14.58 11.75 -5.62
N TYR A 59 14.43 12.73 -6.49
CA TYR A 59 15.46 13.10 -7.46
C TYR A 59 16.14 14.41 -7.06
N LYS A 60 17.47 14.45 -7.16
CA LYS A 60 18.23 15.70 -7.27
C LYS A 60 18.51 15.92 -8.74
N VAL A 61 17.77 16.83 -9.36
CA VAL A 61 17.80 17.04 -10.81
C VAL A 61 18.64 18.28 -11.11
N LYS A 62 19.52 18.19 -12.12
CA LYS A 62 20.26 19.36 -12.64
C LYS A 62 19.29 20.28 -13.39
N ASP A 63 19.55 21.58 -13.38
CA ASP A 63 18.70 22.57 -14.07
C ASP A 63 18.61 22.34 -15.60
N THR A 64 19.55 21.60 -16.18
CA THR A 64 19.58 21.25 -17.61
C THR A 64 18.66 20.10 -17.98
N CYS A 65 18.13 19.34 -17.02
CA CYS A 65 17.25 18.22 -17.30
C CYS A 65 15.81 18.69 -17.50
N LYS A 66 15.09 18.04 -18.42
CA LYS A 66 13.66 18.29 -18.67
C LYS A 66 12.81 17.15 -18.13
N LEU A 67 11.69 17.48 -17.49
CA LEU A 67 10.69 16.50 -17.09
C LEU A 67 10.00 15.94 -18.37
N LYS A 68 9.90 14.62 -18.47
CA LYS A 68 9.14 13.94 -19.53
C LYS A 68 7.66 13.92 -19.19
N ASP A 69 6.82 14.02 -20.21
CA ASP A 69 5.38 13.89 -20.05
C ASP A 69 5.02 12.50 -19.51
N THR A 70 4.17 12.49 -18.48
CA THR A 70 3.64 11.24 -17.91
C THR A 70 2.36 10.85 -18.65
N PRO A 71 2.24 9.60 -19.14
CA PRO A 71 1.02 9.17 -19.82
C PRO A 71 -0.22 9.30 -18.94
N ALA A 72 -1.34 9.72 -19.53
CA ALA A 72 -2.61 9.79 -18.83
C ALA A 72 -3.04 8.39 -18.33
N GLY A 73 -3.42 8.30 -17.06
CA GLY A 73 -3.81 7.04 -16.42
C GLY A 73 -2.64 6.10 -16.08
N ALA A 74 -1.39 6.54 -16.24
CA ALA A 74 -0.25 5.77 -15.79
C ALA A 74 -0.34 5.49 -14.28
N VAL A 75 0.05 4.30 -13.86
CA VAL A 75 0.12 3.86 -12.46
C VAL A 75 1.57 3.50 -12.11
N PHE A 76 1.87 3.33 -10.83
CA PHE A 76 3.24 3.05 -10.40
C PHE A 76 3.84 1.80 -11.07
N PRO A 77 5.10 1.85 -11.55
CA PRO A 77 6.05 2.95 -11.47
C PRO A 77 5.99 3.94 -12.65
N ASP A 78 5.11 3.72 -13.62
CA ASP A 78 5.08 4.46 -14.89
C ASP A 78 4.56 5.90 -14.72
N CYS A 79 3.83 6.18 -13.64
CA CYS A 79 3.49 7.55 -13.25
C CYS A 79 4.61 8.31 -12.52
N CYS A 80 5.77 7.69 -12.29
CA CYS A 80 6.87 8.38 -11.62
C CYS A 80 7.53 9.41 -12.52
N PRO A 81 7.99 10.55 -11.98
CA PRO A 81 8.73 11.54 -12.75
C PRO A 81 9.93 10.89 -13.44
N GLN A 82 10.02 11.09 -14.75
CA GLN A 82 11.17 10.72 -15.57
C GLN A 82 11.77 11.98 -16.17
N PHE A 83 13.09 12.05 -16.20
CA PHE A 83 13.80 13.22 -16.70
C PHE A 83 14.65 12.85 -17.91
N ASP A 84 14.71 13.76 -18.87
CA ASP A 84 15.67 13.74 -19.96
C ASP A 84 16.79 14.71 -19.63
N CYS A 85 17.97 14.17 -19.32
CA CYS A 85 19.15 14.96 -18.99
C CYS A 85 20.14 14.85 -20.15
N PRO A 86 20.70 15.96 -20.64
CA PRO A 86 21.80 15.88 -21.60
C PRO A 86 22.96 15.09 -20.99
N GLU A 87 23.62 14.27 -21.80
CA GLU A 87 24.89 13.65 -21.44
C GLU A 87 25.92 14.77 -21.25
N ASP A 88 26.64 14.76 -20.12
CA ASP A 88 27.67 15.76 -19.80
C ASP A 88 28.85 15.71 -20.78
#